data_AF-A0A7S4Q1P5-F1
#
_entry.id   AF-A0A7S4Q1P5-F1
#
_cell.length_a   1.000
_cell.length_b   1.000
_cell.length_c   1.000
_cell.angle_alpha   90.00
_cell.angle_beta   90.00
_cell.angle_gamma   90.00
#
_symmetry.space_group_name_H-M   'P 1'
#
loop_
_entity.id
_entity.type
_entity.pdbx_description
1 polymer ?
#
loop_
_entity_poly.entity_id
_entity_poly.type
_entity_poly.pdbx_seq_one_letter_code
_entity_poly.pdbx_strand_id
1 'polypeptide(L)'
;EGPLAAAGEALAHLWQSVLAIVVTFGTTLTLWPVIPGLTCLNADPDADATLRSWWFELVIFTFNLCDFLGKSETRSLTWGAKVLSPGGQLICALLRGGIFLPLMLTASAPQVYEPTTARWVSLMAVALLGLSNGWLSTVCFMRGPTVL
;
A
#
# COMPACT_ATOMS: atom_id res chain seq x y z
N GLU A 1 22.55 -29.19 13.22
CA GLU A 1 22.61 -28.20 12.12
C GLU A 1 22.84 -26.82 12.73
N GLY A 2 23.64 -25.96 12.08
CA GLY A 2 23.93 -24.63 12.60
C GLY A 2 22.79 -23.64 12.30
N PRO A 3 22.59 -22.60 13.13
CA PRO A 3 21.52 -21.62 12.95
C PRO A 3 21.56 -20.90 11.58
N LEU A 4 22.74 -20.77 10.98
CA LEU A 4 22.93 -20.18 9.65
C LEU A 4 22.39 -21.08 8.52
N ALA A 5 22.49 -22.40 8.66
CA ALA A 5 21.98 -23.33 7.66
C ALA A 5 20.44 -23.32 7.63
N ALA A 6 19.81 -23.35 8.81
CA ALA A 6 18.36 -23.23 8.95
C ALA A 6 17.83 -21.89 8.41
N ALA A 7 18.55 -20.79 8.64
CA ALA A 7 18.18 -19.49 8.08
C ALA A 7 18.28 -19.45 6.55
N GLY A 8 19.29 -20.10 5.96
CA GLY A 8 19.44 -20.21 4.52
C GLY A 8 18.32 -21.00 3.86
N GLU A 9 17.91 -22.11 4.47
CA GLU A 9 16.80 -22.94 4.01
C GLU A 9 15.46 -22.21 4.13
N ALA A 10 15.20 -21.57 5.27
CA ALA A 10 14.04 -20.70 5.46
C ALA A 10 13.93 -19.64 4.37
N LEU A 11 15.05 -18.96 4.08
CA LEU A 11 15.10 -17.93 3.05
C LEU A 11 14.85 -18.49 1.65
N ALA A 12 15.36 -19.68 1.33
CA ALA A 12 15.13 -20.33 0.03
C ALA A 12 13.63 -20.57 -0.24
N HIS A 13 12.83 -20.77 0.80
CA HIS A 13 11.38 -20.96 0.68
C HIS A 13 10.57 -19.67 0.78
N LEU A 14 11.08 -18.65 1.48
CA LEU A 14 10.34 -17.41 1.77
C LEU A 14 10.77 -16.20 0.96
N TRP A 15 11.86 -16.27 0.17
CA TRP A 15 12.46 -15.09 -0.47
C TRP A 15 11.46 -14.29 -1.32
N GLN A 16 10.52 -14.95 -2.01
CA GLN A 16 9.51 -14.26 -2.82
C GLN A 16 8.52 -13.48 -1.96
N SER A 17 8.10 -14.04 -0.83
CA SER A 17 7.24 -13.36 0.15
C SER A 17 7.98 -12.20 0.81
N VAL A 18 9.27 -12.37 1.12
CA VAL A 18 10.14 -11.30 1.65
C VAL A 18 10.26 -10.16 0.62
N LEU A 19 10.52 -10.50 -0.64
CA LEU A 19 10.59 -9.51 -1.71
C LEU A 19 9.24 -8.82 -1.95
N ALA A 20 8.13 -9.56 -1.88
CA ALA A 20 6.78 -9.00 -1.98
C ALA A 20 6.51 -7.98 -0.87
N ILE A 21 6.96 -8.25 0.37
CA ILE A 21 6.91 -7.30 1.49
C ILE A 21 7.75 -6.05 1.18
N VAL A 22 9.00 -6.22 0.73
CA VAL A 22 9.88 -5.09 0.36
C VAL A 22 9.25 -4.22 -0.71
N VAL A 23 8.69 -4.80 -1.77
CA VAL A 23 8.01 -4.05 -2.84
C VAL A 23 6.73 -3.39 -2.33
N THR A 24 5.94 -4.08 -1.50
CA THR A 24 4.69 -3.54 -0.92
C THR A 24 4.96 -2.30 -0.09
N PHE A 25 5.88 -2.39 0.88
CA PHE A 25 6.27 -1.25 1.71
C PHE A 25 7.05 -0.20 0.92
N GLY A 26 7.93 -0.60 0.01
CA GLY A 26 8.66 0.32 -0.86
C GLY A 26 7.70 1.19 -1.67
N THR A 27 6.67 0.60 -2.28
CA THR A 27 5.61 1.33 -2.99
C THR A 27 4.88 2.28 -2.05
N THR A 28 4.47 1.79 -0.87
CA THR A 28 3.74 2.60 0.12
C THR A 28 4.56 3.80 0.58
N LEU A 29 5.81 3.59 1.01
CA LEU A 29 6.67 4.64 1.56
C LEU A 29 7.16 5.62 0.50
N THR A 30 7.25 5.19 -0.76
CA THR A 30 7.55 6.11 -1.88
C THR A 30 6.39 7.07 -2.13
N LEU A 31 5.14 6.58 -1.98
CA LEU A 31 3.94 7.35 -2.34
C LEU A 31 3.30 8.09 -1.17
N TRP A 32 3.31 7.53 0.03
CA TRP A 32 2.58 8.04 1.19
C TRP A 32 3.54 8.39 2.34
N PRO A 33 3.27 9.44 3.15
CA PRO A 33 2.10 10.33 3.12
C PRO A 33 2.30 11.60 2.28
N VAL A 34 3.55 11.93 1.95
CA VAL A 34 3.92 13.28 1.53
C VAL A 34 3.30 13.67 0.19
N ILE A 35 3.33 12.76 -0.80
CA ILE A 35 2.79 13.07 -2.13
C ILE A 35 1.29 13.41 -2.04
N PRO A 36 0.39 12.52 -1.59
CA PRO A 36 -1.04 12.85 -1.49
C PRO A 36 -1.35 13.96 -0.47
N GLY A 37 -0.56 14.05 0.61
CA GLY A 37 -0.80 15.02 1.68
C GLY A 37 -0.44 16.47 1.31
N LEU A 38 0.53 16.68 0.41
CA LEU A 38 0.95 18.02 -0.01
C LEU A 38 0.43 18.42 -1.40
N THR A 39 -0.12 17.47 -2.15
CA THR A 39 -0.65 17.72 -3.50
C THR A 39 -2.13 18.08 -3.46
N CYS A 40 -2.63 18.66 -4.56
CA CYS A 40 -4.05 18.98 -4.77
C CYS A 40 -4.65 20.13 -3.93
N LEU A 41 -3.87 20.82 -3.07
CA LEU A 41 -4.35 21.96 -2.27
C LEU A 41 -4.08 23.33 -2.89
N ASN A 42 -2.99 23.47 -3.65
CA ASN A 42 -2.49 24.77 -4.13
C ASN A 42 -3.15 25.24 -5.44
N ALA A 43 -3.90 24.37 -6.12
CA ALA A 43 -4.41 24.64 -7.47
C ALA A 43 -5.85 25.18 -7.52
N ASP A 44 -6.58 25.14 -6.40
CA ASP A 44 -7.96 25.60 -6.33
C ASP A 44 -8.07 26.85 -5.43
N PRO A 45 -8.12 28.06 -5.99
CA PRO A 45 -8.24 29.30 -5.22
C PRO A 45 -9.53 29.38 -4.39
N ASP A 46 -10.56 28.58 -4.73
CA ASP A 46 -11.84 28.51 -4.02
C ASP A 46 -11.88 27.37 -3.00
N ALA A 47 -10.80 26.58 -2.86
CA ALA A 47 -10.74 25.53 -1.85
C ALA A 47 -10.84 26.16 -0.45
N ASP A 48 -11.89 25.73 0.27
CA ASP A 48 -12.17 26.12 1.65
C ASP A 48 -10.89 26.05 2.50
N ALA A 49 -10.54 27.17 3.14
CA ALA A 49 -9.38 27.28 4.02
C ALA A 49 -9.38 26.19 5.09
N THR A 50 -10.59 25.76 5.48
CA THR A 50 -10.79 24.63 6.38
C THR A 50 -10.25 23.35 5.74
N LEU A 51 -10.71 22.96 4.53
CA LEU A 51 -10.23 21.76 3.78
C LEU A 51 -8.71 21.68 3.66
N ARG A 52 -8.04 22.81 3.43
CA ARG A 52 -6.58 22.84 3.35
C ARG A 52 -5.91 22.52 4.68
N SER A 53 -6.49 22.95 5.80
CA SER A 53 -5.90 22.78 7.14
C SER A 53 -5.91 21.36 7.69
N TRP A 54 -6.87 20.53 7.27
CA TRP A 54 -7.05 19.13 7.73
C TRP A 54 -6.86 18.08 6.63
N TRP A 55 -6.41 18.46 5.44
CA TRP A 55 -6.24 17.52 4.32
C TRP A 55 -5.17 16.46 4.58
N PHE A 56 -4.04 16.87 5.16
CA PHE A 56 -2.93 15.96 5.44
C PHE A 56 -3.36 14.90 6.47
N GLU A 57 -4.08 15.33 7.49
CA GLU A 57 -4.70 14.50 8.52
C GLU A 57 -5.73 13.55 7.92
N LEU A 58 -6.56 14.03 6.99
CA LEU A 58 -7.53 13.21 6.28
C LEU A 58 -6.81 12.10 5.47
N VAL A 59 -5.75 12.43 4.75
CA VAL A 59 -4.93 11.46 4.00
C VAL A 59 -4.29 10.42 4.93
N ILE A 60 -3.76 10.84 6.09
CA ILE A 60 -3.22 9.92 7.10
C ILE A 60 -4.32 9.02 7.65
N PHE A 61 -5.45 9.60 8.04
CA PHE A 61 -6.58 8.88 8.61
C PHE A 61 -7.11 7.84 7.62
N THR A 62 -7.34 8.22 6.37
CA THR A 62 -7.81 7.32 5.31
C THR A 62 -6.85 6.15 5.10
N PHE A 63 -5.54 6.39 5.01
CA PHE A 63 -4.57 5.32 4.86
C PHE A 63 -4.62 4.35 6.04
N ASN A 64 -4.53 4.86 7.28
CA ASN A 64 -4.46 4.04 8.48
C ASN A 64 -5.76 3.27 8.72
N LEU A 65 -6.92 3.89 8.47
CA LEU A 65 -8.21 3.21 8.58
C LEU A 65 -8.28 2.04 7.59
N CYS A 66 -7.96 2.27 6.32
CA CYS A 66 -8.02 1.22 5.31
C CYS A 66 -6.96 0.13 5.53
N ASP A 67 -5.74 0.51 5.94
CA ASP A 67 -4.69 -0.44 6.33
C ASP A 67 -5.12 -1.32 7.51
N PHE A 68 -5.71 -0.72 8.55
CA PHE A 68 -6.28 -1.45 9.68
C PHE A 68 -7.38 -2.42 9.23
N LEU A 69 -8.32 -1.97 8.37
CA LEU A 69 -9.36 -2.83 7.82
C LEU A 69 -8.77 -4.00 7.01
N GLY A 70 -7.75 -3.75 6.20
CA GLY A 70 -7.04 -4.77 5.43
C GLY A 70 -6.36 -5.82 6.31
N LYS A 71 -5.88 -5.42 7.49
CA LYS A 71 -5.28 -6.29 8.51
C LYS A 71 -6.30 -7.02 9.41
N SER A 72 -7.55 -6.58 9.42
CA SER A 72 -8.55 -7.07 10.38
C SER A 72 -9.50 -8.12 9.82
N GLU A 73 -9.67 -8.21 8.50
CA GLU A 73 -10.59 -9.18 7.88
C GLU A 73 -9.99 -10.60 7.81
N THR A 74 -10.10 -11.32 8.92
CA THR A 74 -9.50 -12.65 9.13
C THR A 74 -9.86 -13.69 8.07
N ARG A 75 -11.09 -13.68 7.51
CA ARG A 75 -11.51 -14.65 6.50
C ARG A 75 -10.74 -14.46 5.20
N SER A 76 -10.65 -13.21 4.76
CA SER A 76 -9.91 -12.84 3.54
C SER A 76 -8.41 -13.10 3.70
N LEU A 77 -7.84 -12.76 4.86
CA LEU A 77 -6.43 -13.01 5.16
C LEU A 77 -6.09 -14.50 5.18
N THR A 78 -6.92 -15.32 5.84
CA THR A 78 -6.73 -16.78 5.89
C THR A 78 -6.85 -17.40 4.50
N TRP A 79 -7.80 -16.93 3.68
CA TRP A 79 -7.91 -17.35 2.29
C TRP A 79 -6.66 -16.98 1.49
N GLY A 80 -6.21 -15.72 1.59
CA GLY A 80 -5.01 -15.24 0.89
C GLY A 80 -3.76 -16.03 1.26
N ALA A 81 -3.54 -16.29 2.55
CA ALA A 81 -2.40 -17.07 3.04
C ALA A 81 -2.39 -18.52 2.49
N LYS A 82 -3.57 -19.13 2.32
CA LYS A 82 -3.71 -20.49 1.78
C LYS A 82 -3.58 -20.55 0.26
N VAL A 83 -4.18 -19.59 -0.44
CA VAL A 83 -4.35 -19.66 -1.91
C VAL A 83 -3.22 -18.97 -2.67
N LEU A 84 -2.70 -17.84 -2.18
CA LEU A 84 -1.64 -17.12 -2.89
C LEU A 84 -0.29 -17.79 -2.64
N SER A 85 0.28 -18.34 -3.72
CA SER A 85 1.67 -18.80 -3.75
C SER A 85 2.64 -17.62 -3.52
N PRO A 86 3.90 -17.87 -3.12
CA PRO A 86 4.88 -16.80 -2.92
C PRO A 86 5.11 -15.98 -4.21
N GLY A 87 5.11 -16.64 -5.37
CA GLY A 87 5.16 -15.98 -6.67
C GLY A 87 3.92 -15.11 -6.94
N GLY A 88 2.72 -15.59 -6.56
CA GLY A 88 1.49 -14.80 -6.64
C GLY A 88 1.52 -13.56 -5.76
N GLN A 89 2.06 -13.66 -4.54
CA GLN A 89 2.25 -12.53 -3.63
C GLN A 89 3.17 -11.46 -4.24
N LEU A 90 4.29 -11.89 -4.84
CA LEU A 90 5.22 -10.99 -5.52
C LEU A 90 4.57 -10.32 -6.74
N ILE A 91 3.81 -11.06 -7.54
CA ILE A 91 3.05 -10.49 -8.67
C ILE A 91 2.06 -9.44 -8.18
N CYS A 92 1.30 -9.71 -7.12
CA CYS A 92 0.40 -8.73 -6.52
C CYS A 92 1.14 -7.48 -6.03
N ALA A 93 2.32 -7.63 -5.42
CA ALA A 93 3.13 -6.50 -4.97
C ALA A 93 3.66 -5.65 -6.15
N LEU A 94 4.08 -6.29 -7.24
CA LEU A 94 4.53 -5.59 -8.46
C LEU A 94 3.37 -4.88 -9.16
N LEU A 95 2.20 -5.52 -9.27
CA LEU A 95 0.99 -4.91 -9.81
C LEU A 95 0.56 -3.70 -8.98
N ARG A 96 0.63 -3.79 -7.65
CA ARG A 96 0.40 -2.66 -6.74
C ARG A 96 1.33 -1.49 -7.10
N GLY A 97 2.62 -1.73 -7.27
CA GLY A 97 3.57 -0.72 -7.74
C GLY A 97 3.17 -0.12 -9.09
N GLY A 98 2.94 -0.98 -10.09
CA GLY A 98 2.57 -0.56 -11.45
C GLY A 98 1.25 0.20 -11.57
N ILE A 99 0.32 0.01 -10.64
CA ILE A 99 -0.96 0.74 -10.60
C ILE A 99 -0.84 2.04 -9.80
N PHE A 100 -0.34 1.98 -8.57
CA PHE A 100 -0.38 3.13 -7.66
C PHE A 100 0.67 4.19 -7.98
N LEU A 101 1.85 3.82 -8.49
CA LEU A 101 2.87 4.79 -8.91
C LEU A 101 2.32 5.78 -9.96
N PRO A 102 1.85 5.31 -11.14
CA PRO A 102 1.33 6.24 -12.13
C PRO A 102 0.07 6.95 -11.62
N LEU A 103 -0.85 6.24 -10.96
CA LEU A 103 -2.10 6.84 -10.47
C LEU A 103 -1.86 8.01 -9.51
N MET A 104 -0.99 7.82 -8.52
CA MET A 104 -0.75 8.84 -7.49
C MET A 104 0.06 10.01 -8.06
N LEU A 105 1.05 9.74 -8.92
CA LEU A 105 1.88 10.77 -9.54
C LEU A 105 1.10 11.61 -10.55
N THR A 106 0.19 11.01 -11.33
CA THR A 106 -0.65 11.76 -12.28
C THR A 106 -1.77 12.51 -11.57
N ALA A 107 -2.39 11.95 -10.53
CA ALA A 107 -3.36 12.67 -9.70
C ALA A 107 -2.72 13.88 -9.00
N SER A 108 -1.42 13.80 -8.70
CA SER A 108 -0.65 14.89 -8.10
C SER A 108 -0.19 15.96 -9.12
N ALA A 109 -0.40 15.73 -10.42
CA ALA A 109 0.02 16.62 -11.48
C ALA A 109 -1.10 17.62 -11.85
N PRO A 110 -0.98 18.91 -11.47
CA PRO A 110 -2.06 19.90 -11.63
C PRO A 110 -2.43 20.20 -13.09
N GLN A 111 -1.58 19.83 -14.05
CA GLN A 111 -1.81 20.02 -15.48
C GLN A 111 -2.68 18.93 -16.12
N VAL A 112 -2.92 17.80 -15.44
CA VAL A 112 -3.62 16.63 -16.03
C VAL A 112 -5.08 16.57 -15.59
N TYR A 113 -5.38 17.00 -14.36
CA TYR A 113 -6.72 16.91 -13.78
C TYR A 113 -7.17 18.25 -13.22
N GLU A 114 -8.48 18.48 -13.29
CA GLU A 114 -9.14 19.54 -12.54
C GLU A 114 -8.92 19.29 -11.02
N PRO A 115 -8.59 20.32 -10.22
CA PRO A 115 -8.12 20.14 -8.84
C PRO A 115 -9.09 19.35 -7.93
N THR A 116 -10.39 19.48 -8.14
CA THR A 116 -11.42 18.74 -7.38
C THR A 116 -11.36 17.26 -7.69
N THR A 117 -11.29 16.91 -8.97
CA THR A 117 -11.14 15.53 -9.42
C THR A 117 -9.84 14.92 -8.90
N ALA A 118 -8.72 15.66 -8.99
CA ALA A 118 -7.42 15.23 -8.48
C ALA A 118 -7.44 14.84 -6.99
N ARG A 119 -8.09 15.66 -6.14
CA ARG A 119 -8.27 15.39 -4.70
C ARG A 119 -8.95 14.05 -4.46
N TRP A 120 -10.10 13.81 -5.10
CA TRP A 120 -10.86 12.58 -4.86
C TRP A 120 -10.18 11.34 -5.40
N VAL A 121 -9.52 11.45 -6.57
CA VAL A 121 -8.71 10.35 -7.12
C VAL A 121 -7.55 10.03 -6.19
N SER A 122 -6.84 11.05 -5.68
CA SER A 122 -5.75 10.86 -4.72
C SER A 122 -6.24 10.19 -3.43
N LEU A 123 -7.34 10.67 -2.85
CA LEU A 123 -7.89 10.09 -1.62
C LEU A 123 -8.35 8.63 -1.81
N MET A 124 -8.99 8.32 -2.94
CA MET A 124 -9.38 6.94 -3.28
C MET A 124 -8.14 6.06 -3.50
N ALA A 125 -7.11 6.58 -4.18
CA ALA A 125 -5.84 5.89 -4.35
C ALA A 125 -5.19 5.62 -3.00
N VAL A 126 -5.21 6.56 -2.05
CA VAL A 126 -4.71 6.39 -0.68
C VAL A 126 -5.49 5.32 0.08
N ALA A 127 -6.82 5.31 -0.03
CA ALA A 127 -7.67 4.29 0.60
C ALA A 127 -7.34 2.88 0.09
N LEU A 128 -7.26 2.71 -1.24
CA LEU A 128 -6.92 1.43 -1.86
C LEU A 128 -5.46 1.03 -1.58
N LEU A 129 -4.54 2.00 -1.54
CA LEU A 129 -3.14 1.80 -1.16
C LEU A 129 -3.05 1.31 0.30
N GLY A 130 -3.79 1.91 1.23
CA GLY A 130 -3.88 1.46 2.62
C GLY A 130 -4.45 0.04 2.72
N LEU A 131 -5.60 -0.20 2.12
CA LEU A 131 -6.28 -1.50 2.17
C LEU A 131 -5.39 -2.63 1.65
N SER A 132 -4.80 -2.44 0.46
CA SER A 132 -3.92 -3.47 -0.11
C SER A 132 -2.55 -3.55 0.57
N ASN A 133 -2.09 -2.50 1.27
CA ASN A 133 -0.91 -2.57 2.14
C ASN A 133 -1.17 -3.52 3.31
N GLY A 134 -2.25 -3.25 4.04
CA GLY A 134 -2.63 -4.02 5.22
C GLY A 134 -2.90 -5.48 4.87
N TRP A 135 -3.66 -5.72 3.81
CA TRP A 135 -4.01 -7.08 3.40
C TRP A 135 -2.80 -7.87 2.89
N LEU A 136 -2.07 -7.36 1.88
CA LEU A 136 -1.01 -8.13 1.23
C LEU A 136 0.19 -8.35 2.16
N SER A 137 0.59 -7.33 2.95
CA SER A 137 1.68 -7.50 3.91
C SER A 137 1.34 -8.57 4.96
N THR A 138 0.12 -8.58 5.47
CA THR A 138 -0.34 -9.59 6.45
C THR A 138 -0.37 -10.98 5.85
N VAL A 139 -0.88 -11.14 4.62
CA VAL A 139 -0.84 -12.43 3.89
C VAL A 139 0.59 -12.95 3.73
N CYS A 140 1.55 -12.07 3.41
CA CYS A 140 2.95 -12.46 3.30
C CYS A 140 3.53 -12.89 4.66
N PHE A 141 3.25 -12.15 5.73
CA PHE A 141 3.73 -12.47 7.08
C PHE A 141 3.13 -13.77 7.64
N MET A 142 1.84 -14.03 7.39
CA MET A 142 1.16 -15.26 7.83
C MET A 142 1.75 -16.52 7.21
N ARG A 143 2.48 -16.42 6.10
CA ARG A 143 3.10 -17.56 5.44
C ARG A 143 4.39 -18.03 6.14
N GLY A 144 5.13 -17.14 6.79
CA GLY A 144 6.40 -17.47 7.45
C GLY A 144 6.30 -18.70 8.37
N PRO A 145 5.38 -18.73 9.35
CA PRO A 145 5.22 -19.87 10.26
C PRO A 145 4.68 -21.17 9.64
N THR A 146 4.23 -21.15 8.38
CA THR A 146 3.64 -22.34 7.73
C THR A 146 4.65 -23.15 6.91
N VAL A 147 5.83 -22.60 6.66
CA VAL A 147 6.87 -23.21 5.82
C VAL A 147 8.11 -23.62 6.64
N LEU A 148 8.14 -23.25 7.92
CA LEU A 148 9.12 -23.67 8.94
C LEU A 148 8.46 -24.66 9.89
#